data_AF-A0A3G9K3K0-F1
#
_entry.id   AF-A0A3G9K3K0-F1
#
_cell.length_a   1.000
_cell.length_b   1.000
_cell.length_c   1.000
_cell.angle_alpha   90.00
_cell.angle_beta   90.00
_cell.angle_gamma   90.00
#
_symmetry.space_group_name_H-M   'P 1'
#
loop_
_entity.id
_entity.type
_entity.pdbx_description
1 polymer ?
#
loop_
_entity_poly.entity_id
_entity_poly.type
_entity_poly.pdbx_seq_one_letter_code
_entity_poly.pdbx_strand_id
1 'polypeptide(L)'
;MNEQRAQAYVNLIEQLLACADDEELNNILQANQELIDPEFLQVMENYATWLEQQGNNNPVAWLRDIAQEFWQDLNQGFLLLEYYRTFLLEILQAVHESNSDPTVVDPILQNHQHLLNDTFAQLLQEYTRNVFFQGKTKGKAEEMAGIAGVIQKGASHLRDK
;
A
#
# COMPACT_ATOMS: atom_id res chain seq x y z
N MET A 1 0.26 -6.39 10.38
CA MET A 1 -0.83 -5.44 10.73
C MET A 1 -0.87 -5.28 12.25
N ASN A 2 -0.84 -4.05 12.76
CA ASN A 2 -0.99 -3.78 14.19
C ASN A 2 -2.49 -3.84 14.56
N GLU A 3 -2.83 -4.44 15.70
CA GLU A 3 -4.20 -4.54 16.23
C GLU A 3 -4.90 -3.18 16.31
N GLN A 4 -4.16 -2.10 16.61
CA GLN A 4 -4.71 -0.74 16.63
C GLN A 4 -5.19 -0.28 15.24
N ARG A 5 -4.44 -0.62 14.18
CA ARG A 5 -4.79 -0.26 12.79
C ARG A 5 -5.99 -1.09 12.31
N ALA A 6 -6.02 -2.37 12.69
CA ALA A 6 -7.18 -3.24 12.46
C ALA A 6 -8.48 -2.65 13.03
N GLN A 7 -8.41 -2.21 14.29
CA GLN A 7 -9.56 -1.63 14.96
C GLN A 7 -9.98 -0.31 14.31
N ALA A 8 -9.02 0.53 13.88
CA ALA A 8 -9.32 1.77 13.17
C ALA A 8 -10.06 1.50 11.85
N TYR A 9 -9.67 0.47 11.09
CA TYR A 9 -10.38 0.08 9.88
C TYR A 9 -11.80 -0.41 10.14
N VAL A 10 -11.99 -1.26 11.16
CA VAL A 10 -13.34 -1.72 11.54
C VAL A 10 -14.21 -0.54 11.97
N ASN A 11 -13.69 0.37 12.79
CA ASN A 11 -14.41 1.57 13.21
C ASN A 11 -14.78 2.47 12.03
N LEU A 12 -13.93 2.56 11.01
CA LEU A 12 -14.21 3.32 9.80
C LEU A 12 -15.30 2.65 8.97
N ILE A 13 -15.26 1.32 8.81
CA ILE A 13 -16.31 0.55 8.13
C ILE A 13 -17.67 0.74 8.81
N GLU A 14 -17.70 0.69 10.15
CA GLU A 14 -18.92 0.91 10.92
C GLU A 14 -19.48 2.34 10.78
N GLN A 15 -18.60 3.35 10.75
CA GLN A 15 -18.99 4.74 10.48
C GLN A 15 -19.57 4.91 9.07
N LEU A 16 -18.92 4.30 8.08
CA LEU A 16 -19.41 4.28 6.70
C LEU A 16 -20.80 3.65 6.64
N LEU A 17 -20.99 2.46 7.23
CA LEU A 17 -22.28 1.78 7.26
C LEU A 17 -23.40 2.56 7.98
N ALA A 18 -23.05 3.42 8.94
CA ALA A 18 -23.99 4.24 9.70
C ALA A 18 -24.32 5.58 9.02
N CYS A 19 -23.57 5.94 7.98
CA CYS A 19 -23.69 7.20 7.26
C CYS A 19 -25.09 7.36 6.65
N ALA A 20 -25.71 8.51 6.88
CA ALA A 20 -27.08 8.77 6.45
C ALA A 20 -27.18 9.44 5.07
N ASP A 21 -26.17 10.21 4.66
CA ASP A 21 -26.16 10.99 3.43
C ASP A 21 -24.75 11.24 2.85
N ASP A 22 -24.71 11.81 1.64
CA ASP A 22 -23.47 12.07 0.90
C ASP A 22 -22.56 13.14 1.56
N GLU A 23 -23.12 14.05 2.36
CA GLU A 23 -22.34 15.08 3.05
C GLU A 23 -21.57 14.46 4.23
N GLU A 24 -22.24 13.63 5.02
CA GLU A 24 -21.62 12.85 6.08
C GLU A 24 -20.58 11.88 5.52
N LEU A 25 -20.86 11.24 4.39
CA LEU A 25 -19.92 10.34 3.72
C LEU A 25 -18.62 11.07 3.37
N ASN A 26 -18.72 12.22 2.70
CA ASN A 26 -17.55 13.02 2.33
C ASN A 26 -16.74 13.47 3.56
N ASN A 27 -17.41 13.87 4.65
CA ASN A 27 -16.74 14.29 5.88
C ASN A 27 -15.97 13.14 6.55
N ILE A 28 -16.59 11.95 6.62
CA ILE A 28 -15.95 10.73 7.14
C ILE A 28 -14.71 10.40 6.31
N LEU A 29 -14.81 10.45 4.99
CA LEU A 29 -13.70 10.13 4.10
C LEU A 29 -12.55 11.12 4.21
N GLN A 30 -12.84 12.42 4.26
CA GLN A 30 -11.81 13.44 4.44
C GLN A 30 -11.08 13.31 5.78
N ALA A 31 -11.80 13.00 6.86
CA ALA A 31 -11.21 12.85 8.18
C ALA A 31 -10.32 11.60 8.32
N ASN A 32 -10.51 10.60 7.46
CA ASN A 32 -9.86 9.30 7.56
C ASN A 32 -9.00 8.95 6.34
N GLN A 33 -8.58 9.93 5.52
CA GLN A 33 -7.81 9.68 4.29
C GLN A 33 -6.56 8.82 4.51
N GLU A 34 -5.89 8.96 5.66
CA GLU A 34 -4.70 8.18 6.02
C GLU A 34 -4.96 6.69 6.27
N LEU A 35 -6.24 6.33 6.50
CA LEU A 35 -6.70 4.97 6.66
C LEU A 35 -7.21 4.37 5.34
N ILE A 36 -7.52 5.20 4.33
CA ILE A 36 -8.04 4.72 3.04
C ILE A 36 -6.87 4.26 2.17
N ASP A 37 -6.43 3.02 2.42
CA ASP A 37 -5.33 2.37 1.74
C ASP A 37 -5.74 0.96 1.25
N PRO A 38 -4.87 0.23 0.53
CA PRO A 38 -5.20 -1.11 0.08
C PRO A 38 -5.50 -2.12 1.21
N GLU A 39 -4.91 -1.97 2.41
CA GLU A 39 -5.22 -2.86 3.55
C GLU A 39 -6.65 -2.61 4.04
N PHE A 40 -7.09 -1.36 4.10
CA PHE A 40 -8.46 -1.01 4.45
C PHE A 40 -9.49 -1.62 3.50
N LEU A 41 -9.23 -1.55 2.18
CA LEU A 41 -10.13 -2.16 1.18
C LEU A 41 -10.21 -3.69 1.35
N GLN A 42 -9.12 -4.34 1.76
CA GLN A 42 -9.13 -5.77 2.07
C GLN A 42 -9.94 -6.07 3.34
N VAL A 43 -9.81 -5.25 4.39
CA VAL A 43 -10.60 -5.41 5.62
C VAL A 43 -12.08 -5.15 5.34
N MET A 44 -12.41 -4.21 4.45
CA MET A 44 -13.77 -3.94 4.02
C MET A 44 -14.41 -5.14 3.31
N GLU A 45 -13.69 -5.82 2.41
CA GLU A 45 -14.19 -7.04 1.76
C GLU A 45 -14.35 -8.21 2.75
N ASN A 46 -13.42 -8.36 3.70
CA ASN A 46 -13.54 -9.37 4.76
C ASN A 46 -14.77 -9.11 5.64
N TYR A 47 -15.05 -7.85 5.97
CA TYR A 47 -16.21 -7.44 6.74
C TYR A 47 -17.52 -7.67 5.96
N ALA A 48 -17.54 -7.33 4.67
CA ALA A 48 -18.66 -7.61 3.78
C ALA A 48 -18.93 -9.12 3.67
N THR A 49 -17.89 -9.95 3.51
CA THR A 49 -18.02 -11.42 3.49
C THR A 49 -18.58 -11.96 4.80
N TRP A 50 -18.17 -11.40 5.95
CA TRP A 50 -18.74 -11.78 7.24
C TRP A 50 -20.22 -11.39 7.36
N LEU A 51 -20.61 -10.20 6.90
CA LEU A 51 -22.03 -9.76 6.88
C LEU A 51 -22.90 -10.65 5.97
N GLU A 52 -22.35 -11.07 4.82
CA GLU A 52 -23.01 -11.99 3.88
C GLU A 52 -23.30 -13.33 4.56
N GLN A 53 -22.37 -13.86 5.35
CA GLN A 53 -22.55 -15.08 6.14
C GLN A 53 -23.60 -14.93 7.24
N GLN A 54 -23.82 -13.72 7.76
CA GLN A 54 -24.91 -13.43 8.71
C GLN A 54 -26.28 -13.24 8.02
N GLY A 55 -26.35 -13.33 6.69
CA GLY A 55 -27.59 -13.15 5.92
C GLY A 55 -27.97 -11.68 5.69
N ASN A 56 -27.04 -10.75 5.90
CA ASN A 56 -27.29 -9.32 5.78
C ASN A 56 -26.81 -8.77 4.43
N ASN A 57 -27.61 -8.94 3.37
CA ASN A 57 -27.15 -8.70 1.99
C ASN A 57 -27.15 -7.22 1.55
N ASN A 58 -27.97 -6.35 2.14
CA ASN A 58 -28.03 -4.93 1.73
C ASN A 58 -26.74 -4.15 2.07
N PRO A 59 -26.16 -4.27 3.28
CA PRO A 59 -24.88 -3.65 3.62
C PRO A 59 -23.71 -4.21 2.81
N VAL A 60 -23.79 -5.45 2.34
CA VAL A 60 -22.74 -6.10 1.56
C VAL A 60 -22.59 -5.46 0.18
N ALA A 61 -23.70 -5.26 -0.53
CA ALA A 61 -23.68 -4.60 -1.83
C ALA A 61 -23.13 -3.18 -1.72
N TRP A 62 -23.63 -2.42 -0.73
CA TRP A 62 -23.18 -1.06 -0.49
C TRP A 62 -21.69 -0.95 -0.16
N LEU A 63 -21.16 -1.82 0.73
CA LEU A 63 -19.72 -1.83 1.04
C LEU A 63 -18.87 -2.16 -0.18
N ARG A 64 -19.30 -3.12 -1.01
CA ARG A 64 -18.59 -3.49 -2.23
C ARG A 64 -18.63 -2.38 -3.27
N ASP A 65 -19.77 -1.70 -3.41
CA ASP A 65 -19.93 -0.56 -4.32
C ASP A 65 -19.03 0.61 -3.89
N ILE A 66 -19.03 0.97 -2.59
CA ILE A 66 -18.15 2.03 -2.07
C ILE A 66 -16.68 1.64 -2.14
N ALA A 67 -16.32 0.38 -1.87
CA ALA A 67 -14.95 -0.08 -2.04
C ALA A 67 -14.52 0.07 -3.50
N GLN A 68 -15.42 -0.21 -4.45
CA GLN A 68 -15.18 -0.05 -5.87
C GLN A 68 -15.10 1.43 -6.27
N GLU A 69 -15.89 2.32 -5.68
CA GLU A 69 -15.77 3.77 -5.85
C GLU A 69 -14.44 4.27 -5.30
N PHE A 70 -14.01 3.83 -4.11
CA PHE A 70 -12.67 4.13 -3.60
C PHE A 70 -11.59 3.59 -4.52
N TRP A 71 -11.75 2.39 -5.07
CA TRP A 71 -10.84 1.88 -6.09
C TRP A 71 -10.79 2.78 -7.32
N GLN A 72 -11.92 3.37 -7.75
CA GLN A 72 -12.00 4.26 -8.91
C GLN A 72 -11.47 5.67 -8.62
N ASP A 73 -11.72 6.22 -7.44
CA ASP A 73 -11.21 7.52 -6.98
C ASP A 73 -9.71 7.44 -6.64
N LEU A 74 -9.25 6.33 -6.05
CA LEU A 74 -7.82 5.99 -5.92
C LEU A 74 -7.19 5.68 -7.30
N ASN A 75 -7.98 5.32 -8.32
CA ASN A 75 -7.54 5.12 -9.71
C ASN A 75 -7.40 6.40 -10.54
N GLN A 76 -7.62 7.58 -9.96
CA GLN A 76 -6.86 8.76 -10.39
C GLN A 76 -5.41 8.51 -9.93
N GLY A 77 -4.71 7.60 -10.63
CA GLY A 77 -3.51 6.85 -10.21
C GLY A 77 -2.26 7.63 -9.83
N PHE A 78 -2.38 8.91 -9.52
CA PHE A 78 -1.35 9.76 -8.94
C PHE A 78 -1.07 9.39 -7.48
N LEU A 79 -2.10 9.25 -6.62
CA LEU A 79 -1.87 9.01 -5.18
C LEU A 79 -1.32 7.61 -4.89
N LEU A 80 -1.84 6.57 -5.56
CA LEU A 80 -1.32 5.21 -5.42
C LEU A 80 0.13 5.11 -5.94
N LEU A 81 0.42 5.72 -7.10
CA LEU A 81 1.77 5.78 -7.65
C LEU A 81 2.71 6.58 -6.76
N GLU A 82 2.27 7.70 -6.18
CA GLU A 82 3.04 8.49 -5.21
C GLU A 82 3.27 7.72 -3.90
N TYR A 83 2.34 6.86 -3.47
CA TYR A 83 2.54 6.02 -2.29
C TYR A 83 3.59 4.92 -2.53
N TYR A 84 3.51 4.21 -3.67
CA TYR A 84 4.56 3.27 -4.07
C TYR A 84 5.90 3.96 -4.39
N ARG A 85 5.88 5.19 -4.92
CA ARG A 85 7.08 6.00 -5.18
C ARG A 85 7.71 6.47 -3.87
N THR A 86 6.92 6.96 -2.91
CA THR A 86 7.40 7.38 -1.59
C THR A 86 8.03 6.20 -0.87
N PHE A 87 7.37 5.05 -0.87
CA PHE A 87 7.92 3.82 -0.33
C PHE A 87 9.25 3.41 -0.99
N LEU A 88 9.33 3.48 -2.33
CA LEU A 88 10.57 3.24 -3.06
C LEU A 88 11.68 4.25 -2.67
N LEU A 89 11.35 5.54 -2.52
CA LEU A 89 12.31 6.58 -2.13
C LEU A 89 12.85 6.38 -0.71
N GLU A 90 11.99 5.99 0.23
CA GLU A 90 12.38 5.71 1.62
C GLU A 90 13.39 4.56 1.70
N ILE A 91 13.14 3.48 0.95
CA ILE A 91 14.07 2.37 0.79
C ILE A 91 15.41 2.84 0.20
N LEU A 92 15.38 3.60 -0.89
CA LEU A 92 16.58 4.08 -1.58
C LEU A 92 17.42 5.01 -0.69
N GLN A 93 16.76 5.91 0.03
CA GLN A 93 17.40 6.84 0.95
C GLN A 93 18.07 6.11 2.10
N ALA A 94 17.39 5.13 2.72
CA ALA A 94 17.97 4.33 3.80
C ALA A 94 19.23 3.59 3.35
N VAL A 95 19.20 2.97 2.16
CA VAL A 95 20.38 2.30 1.58
C VAL A 95 21.51 3.29 1.30
N HIS A 96 21.20 4.48 0.77
CA HIS A 96 22.21 5.51 0.50
C HIS A 96 22.87 6.02 1.79
N GLU A 97 22.07 6.38 2.80
CA GLU A 97 22.55 6.92 4.09
C GLU A 97 23.33 5.88 4.91
N SER A 98 23.06 4.60 4.71
CA SER A 98 23.74 3.49 5.38
C SER A 98 24.99 2.98 4.65
N ASN A 99 25.49 3.71 3.66
CA ASN A 99 26.64 3.29 2.85
C ASN A 99 26.40 1.94 2.15
N SER A 100 25.23 1.81 1.51
CA SER A 100 24.76 0.64 0.77
C SER A 100 24.51 -0.62 1.61
N ASP A 101 24.19 -0.49 2.91
CA ASP A 101 23.81 -1.64 3.74
C ASP A 101 22.35 -2.07 3.45
N PRO A 102 22.11 -3.28 2.90
CA PRO A 102 20.75 -3.74 2.62
C PRO A 102 20.01 -4.26 3.86
N THR A 103 20.60 -4.24 5.06
CA THR A 103 19.91 -4.63 6.30
C THR A 103 19.05 -3.51 6.88
N VAL A 104 19.37 -2.25 6.58
CA VAL A 104 18.61 -1.11 7.13
C VAL A 104 17.19 -0.99 6.55
N VAL A 105 16.89 -1.68 5.45
CA VAL A 105 15.54 -1.70 4.86
C VAL A 105 14.60 -2.67 5.56
N ASP A 106 15.09 -3.61 6.37
CA ASP A 106 14.26 -4.61 7.04
C ASP A 106 13.11 -3.98 7.86
N PRO A 107 13.32 -2.93 8.69
CA PRO A 107 12.21 -2.26 9.38
C PRO A 107 11.24 -1.53 8.43
N ILE A 108 11.73 -0.98 7.31
CA ILE A 108 10.91 -0.30 6.31
C ILE A 108 10.00 -1.31 5.60
N LEU A 109 10.56 -2.44 5.17
CA LEU A 109 9.81 -3.55 4.56
C LEU A 109 8.77 -4.12 5.53
N GLN A 110 9.09 -4.22 6.82
CA GLN A 110 8.16 -4.67 7.85
C GLN A 110 7.01 -3.68 8.10
N ASN A 111 7.28 -2.37 8.08
CA ASN A 111 6.26 -1.34 8.27
C ASN A 111 5.31 -1.22 7.08
N HIS A 112 5.78 -1.55 5.87
CA HIS A 112 5.05 -1.41 4.61
C HIS A 112 4.78 -2.76 3.93
N GLN A 113 4.57 -3.84 4.70
CA GLN A 113 4.37 -5.19 4.16
C GLN A 113 3.22 -5.30 3.14
N HIS A 114 2.20 -4.44 3.22
CA HIS A 114 1.10 -4.40 2.24
C HIS A 114 1.51 -3.87 0.87
N LEU A 115 2.56 -3.05 0.81
CA LEU A 115 3.10 -2.55 -0.46
C LEU A 115 4.00 -3.58 -1.13
N LEU A 116 4.38 -4.66 -0.45
CA LEU A 116 5.10 -5.77 -1.05
C LEU A 116 4.14 -6.66 -1.83
N ASN A 117 3.78 -6.21 -3.02
CA ASN A 117 2.90 -6.90 -3.96
C ASN A 117 3.40 -6.75 -5.42
N ASP A 118 2.68 -7.33 -6.38
CA ASP A 118 3.08 -7.35 -7.79
C ASP A 118 3.20 -5.95 -8.41
N THR A 119 2.41 -4.97 -7.94
CA THR A 119 2.48 -3.58 -8.41
C THR A 119 3.82 -2.95 -8.01
N PHE A 120 4.27 -3.17 -6.77
CA PHE A 120 5.57 -2.69 -6.33
C PHE A 120 6.72 -3.41 -7.04
N ALA A 121 6.59 -4.72 -7.28
CA ALA A 121 7.57 -5.48 -8.05
C ALA A 121 7.74 -4.92 -9.49
N GLN A 122 6.63 -4.54 -10.14
CA GLN A 122 6.66 -3.89 -11.46
C GLN A 122 7.29 -2.50 -11.39
N LEU A 123 6.97 -1.69 -10.37
CA LEU A 123 7.58 -0.37 -10.18
C LEU A 123 9.11 -0.47 -9.98
N LEU A 124 9.56 -1.43 -9.17
CA LEU A 124 10.99 -1.71 -8.96
C LEU A 124 11.69 -2.12 -10.26
N GLN A 125 11.05 -2.95 -11.08
CA GLN A 125 11.59 -3.34 -12.39
C GLN A 125 11.71 -2.13 -13.34
N GLU A 126 10.67 -1.29 -13.40
CA GLU A 126 10.68 -0.05 -14.19
C GLU A 126 11.76 0.93 -13.70
N TYR A 127 11.89 1.11 -12.39
CA TYR A 127 12.95 1.95 -11.81
C TYR A 127 14.35 1.42 -12.17
N THR A 128 14.58 0.12 -11.97
CA THR A 128 15.86 -0.53 -12.30
C THR A 128 16.18 -0.37 -13.79
N ARG A 129 15.19 -0.59 -14.66
CA ARG A 129 15.29 -0.40 -16.10
C ARG A 129 15.66 1.04 -16.46
N ASN A 130 14.96 2.02 -15.89
CA ASN A 130 15.20 3.44 -16.12
C ASN A 130 16.56 3.93 -15.60
N VAL A 131 17.00 3.45 -14.43
CA VAL A 131 18.32 3.77 -13.86
C VAL A 131 19.44 3.16 -14.72
N PHE A 132 19.24 1.94 -15.22
CA PHE A 132 20.17 1.21 -16.07
C PHE A 132 20.31 1.84 -17.47
N PHE A 133 19.21 2.30 -18.07
CA PHE A 133 19.24 2.97 -19.38
C PHE A 133 19.74 4.42 -19.33
N GLN A 134 19.65 5.12 -18.19
CA GLN A 134 20.22 6.46 -17.99
C GLN A 134 21.73 6.44 -17.64
N GLY A 135 22.50 5.55 -18.27
CA GLY A 135 23.90 5.28 -17.93
C GLY A 135 24.89 6.38 -18.32
N LYS A 136 25.09 7.39 -17.46
CA LYS A 136 26.31 8.25 -17.40
C LYS A 136 26.53 8.85 -16.00
N THR A 137 27.08 8.11 -15.03
CA THR A 137 27.93 8.65 -13.93
C THR A 137 28.39 7.55 -12.96
N LYS A 138 29.56 7.80 -12.34
CA LYS A 138 30.46 6.84 -11.68
C LYS A 138 30.03 6.38 -10.27
N GLY A 139 29.01 6.99 -9.65
CA GLY A 139 28.49 6.63 -8.32
C GLY A 139 27.39 5.56 -8.29
N LYS A 140 26.86 5.17 -9.47
CA LYS A 140 25.67 4.30 -9.57
C LYS A 140 25.90 2.81 -9.24
N ALA A 141 27.14 2.29 -9.27
CA ALA A 141 27.38 0.85 -9.10
C ALA A 141 27.15 0.36 -7.66
N GLU A 142 27.51 1.17 -6.67
CA GLU A 142 27.32 0.89 -5.24
C GLU A 142 25.86 1.09 -4.81
N GLU A 143 25.19 2.11 -5.37
CA GLU A 143 23.74 2.30 -5.27
C GLU A 143 22.97 1.13 -5.90
N MET A 144 23.37 0.68 -7.09
CA MET A 144 22.74 -0.46 -7.78
C MET A 144 22.97 -1.78 -7.04
N ALA A 145 24.10 -1.96 -6.35
CA ALA A 145 24.33 -3.14 -5.52
C ALA A 145 23.41 -3.16 -4.29
N GLY A 146 23.19 -2.01 -3.66
CA GLY A 146 22.21 -1.84 -2.59
C GLY A 146 20.78 -2.11 -3.07
N ILE A 147 20.39 -1.51 -4.20
CA ILE A 147 19.07 -1.74 -4.84
C ILE A 147 18.86 -3.21 -5.20
N ALA A 148 19.88 -3.88 -5.76
CA ALA A 148 19.81 -5.31 -6.06
C ALA A 148 19.62 -6.16 -4.79
N GLY A 149 20.28 -5.79 -3.69
CA GLY A 149 20.08 -6.44 -2.38
C GLY A 149 18.67 -6.28 -1.85
N VAL A 150 18.08 -5.09 -1.97
CA VAL A 150 16.67 -4.83 -1.61
C VAL A 150 15.72 -5.65 -2.47
N ILE A 151 15.92 -5.67 -3.79
CA ILE A 151 15.10 -6.46 -4.73
C ILE A 151 15.15 -7.94 -4.36
N GLN A 152 16.34 -8.46 -4.05
CA GLN A 152 16.52 -9.86 -3.69
C GLN A 152 15.85 -10.21 -2.35
N LYS A 153 15.92 -9.31 -1.36
CA LYS A 153 15.22 -9.45 -0.07
C LYS A 153 13.70 -9.35 -0.20
N GLY A 154 13.19 -8.36 -0.93
CA GLY A 154 11.76 -8.22 -1.21
C GLY A 154 11.20 -9.44 -1.94
N ALA A 155 11.92 -9.96 -2.94
CA ALA A 155 11.53 -11.16 -3.67
C ALA A 155 11.52 -12.43 -2.79
N SER A 156 12.41 -12.53 -1.79
CA SER A 156 12.36 -13.64 -0.83
C SER A 156 11.12 -13.58 0.08
N HIS A 157 10.75 -12.39 0.56
CA HIS A 157 9.55 -12.19 1.36
C HIS A 157 8.25 -12.48 0.59
N LEU A 158 8.23 -12.23 -0.72
CA LEU A 158 7.09 -12.54 -1.59
C LEU A 158 6.93 -14.05 -1.85
N ARG A 159 8.01 -14.83 -1.74
CA ARG A 159 8.03 -16.27 -2.03
C ARG A 159 7.67 -17.15 -0.83
N ASP A 160 7.78 -16.59 0.38
CA ASP A 160 7.50 -17.29 1.65
C ASP A 160 6.06 -17.06 2.15
N LYS A 161 5.20 -16.41 1.35
CA LYS A 161 3.74 -16.31 1.55
C LYS A 161 3.02 -17.35 0.70
#